data_AF-A0A7X9GK07-F1
#
_entry.id   AF-A0A7X9GK07-F1
#
_cell.length_a   1.000
_cell.length_b   1.000
_cell.length_c   1.000
_cell.angle_alpha   90.00
_cell.angle_beta   90.00
_cell.angle_gamma   90.00
#
_symmetry.space_group_name_H-M   'P 1'
#
loop_
_entity.id
_entity.type
_entity.pdbx_description
1 polymer ?
#
loop_
_entity_poly.entity_id
_entity_poly.type
_entity_poly.pdbx_seq_one_letter_code
_entity_poly.pdbx_strand_id
1 'polypeptide(L)'
;MVRPTITYTHDLSKLAEYFIKETNKTFRDEESASRQRYIPSRNLYRPQPKVERIHSRKWNDEPKPVKGYYVLRDSLVNGINDITGFPYQYYIMVQNEKPKIKKE
;
A
#
# COMPACT_ATOMS: atom_id res chain seq x y z
N MET A 1 -9.19 -22.85 -14.55
CA MET A 1 -8.52 -21.88 -13.65
C MET A 1 -7.39 -21.22 -14.42
N VAL A 2 -7.53 -19.94 -14.75
CA VAL A 2 -6.49 -19.19 -15.46
C VAL A 2 -5.37 -18.88 -14.46
N ARG A 3 -4.14 -19.27 -14.75
CA ARG A 3 -2.98 -18.84 -13.94
C ARG A 3 -2.59 -17.43 -14.40
N PRO A 4 -2.68 -16.40 -13.54
CA PRO A 4 -2.21 -15.08 -13.93
C PRO A 4 -0.69 -15.12 -14.10
N THR A 5 -0.19 -14.63 -15.24
CA THR A 5 1.24 -14.38 -15.46
C THR A 5 1.60 -13.10 -14.72
N ILE A 6 1.99 -13.22 -13.45
CA ILE A 6 2.36 -12.08 -12.61
C ILE A 6 3.85 -11.81 -12.87
N THR A 7 4.15 -10.81 -13.69
CA THR A 7 5.51 -10.30 -13.83
C THR A 7 5.93 -9.62 -12.52
N TYR A 8 7.22 -9.65 -12.19
CA TYR A 8 7.79 -8.96 -11.01
C TYR A 8 7.72 -7.44 -11.22
N THR A 9 6.52 -6.88 -11.14
CA THR A 9 6.27 -5.45 -11.16
C THR A 9 6.54 -4.85 -9.79
N HIS A 10 6.86 -3.56 -9.76
CA HIS A 10 7.13 -2.80 -8.54
C HIS A 10 5.93 -2.78 -7.57
N ASP A 11 4.73 -3.06 -8.06
CA ASP A 11 3.53 -3.29 -7.27
C ASP A 11 3.22 -4.79 -7.15
N LEU A 12 3.24 -5.28 -5.91
CA LEU A 12 2.89 -6.66 -5.54
C LEU A 12 1.47 -6.79 -5.00
N SER A 13 0.67 -5.71 -5.03
CA SER A 13 -0.70 -5.72 -4.48
C SER A 13 -1.57 -6.78 -5.16
N LYS A 14 -1.45 -6.95 -6.48
CA LYS A 14 -2.18 -7.99 -7.24
C LYS A 14 -1.79 -9.42 -6.84
N LEU A 15 -0.51 -9.63 -6.55
CA LEU A 15 -0.04 -10.94 -6.06
C LEU A 15 -0.56 -11.21 -4.65
N ALA A 16 -0.53 -10.19 -3.79
CA ALA A 16 -1.09 -10.29 -2.44
C ALA A 16 -2.60 -10.59 -2.48
N GLU A 17 -3.34 -9.89 -3.34
CA GLU A 17 -4.76 -10.14 -3.59
C GLU A 17 -5.01 -11.58 -4.05
N TYR A 18 -4.18 -12.12 -4.93
CA TYR A 18 -4.26 -13.51 -5.36
C TYR A 18 -4.01 -14.52 -4.22
N PHE A 19 -3.09 -14.23 -3.30
CA PHE A 19 -2.82 -15.11 -2.16
C PHE A 19 -3.94 -15.11 -1.12
N ILE A 20 -4.73 -14.04 -1.05
CA ILE A 20 -5.85 -13.94 -0.11
C ILE A 20 -6.99 -14.83 -0.62
N LYS A 21 -7.18 -15.98 0.04
CA LYS A 21 -8.27 -16.92 -0.27
C LYS A 21 -9.59 -16.55 0.39
N GLU A 22 -9.51 -15.97 1.59
CA GLU A 22 -10.66 -15.59 2.41
C GLU A 22 -10.70 -14.06 2.54
N THR A 23 -11.84 -13.46 2.20
CA THR A 23 -12.02 -12.00 2.25
C THR A 23 -12.84 -11.59 3.47
N ASN A 24 -12.98 -10.28 3.69
CA ASN A 24 -13.87 -9.73 4.72
C ASN A 24 -15.34 -10.19 4.58
N LYS A 25 -15.73 -10.72 3.42
CA LYS A 25 -17.08 -11.23 3.17
C LYS A 25 -17.23 -12.72 3.51
N THR A 26 -16.20 -13.53 3.23
CA THR A 26 -16.29 -15.00 3.28
C THR A 26 -15.84 -15.62 4.60
N PHE A 27 -15.13 -14.86 5.46
CA PHE A 27 -14.57 -15.41 6.71
C PHE A 27 -15.61 -15.97 7.71
N ARG A 28 -16.91 -15.69 7.54
CA ARG A 28 -18.00 -16.23 8.38
C ARG A 28 -18.76 -17.37 7.72
N ASP A 29 -18.48 -17.70 6.47
CA ASP A 29 -19.19 -18.74 5.75
C ASP A 29 -18.82 -20.11 6.31
N GLU A 30 -19.81 -21.01 6.40
CA GLU A 30 -19.60 -22.34 6.96
C GLU A 30 -18.63 -23.19 6.14
N GLU A 31 -18.52 -22.93 4.83
CA GLU A 31 -17.58 -23.62 3.94
C GLU A 31 -16.14 -23.06 4.00
N SER A 32 -15.91 -21.95 4.71
CA SER A 32 -14.58 -21.34 4.78
C SER A 32 -13.60 -22.21 5.59
N ALA A 33 -12.40 -22.42 5.05
CA ALA A 33 -11.47 -23.43 5.57
C ALA A 33 -10.90 -23.09 6.95
N SER A 34 -10.72 -21.81 7.26
CA SER A 34 -10.13 -21.35 8.52
C SER A 34 -11.05 -20.50 9.37
N ARG A 35 -12.12 -19.91 8.81
CA ARG A 35 -13.05 -18.97 9.47
C ARG A 35 -12.35 -17.85 10.26
N GLN A 36 -11.10 -17.55 9.93
CA GLN A 36 -10.25 -16.65 10.67
C GLN A 36 -10.05 -15.35 9.89
N ARG A 37 -10.14 -14.23 10.62
CA ARG A 37 -9.71 -12.92 10.10
C ARG A 37 -8.19 -12.84 10.08
N TYR A 38 -7.66 -11.82 9.39
CA TYR A 38 -6.23 -11.48 9.47
C TYR A 38 -5.77 -11.34 10.93
N ILE A 39 -4.82 -12.18 11.33
CA ILE A 39 -4.14 -12.10 12.62
C ILE A 39 -2.71 -11.63 12.34
N PRO A 40 -2.36 -10.38 12.66
CA PRO A 40 -0.99 -9.91 12.48
C PRO A 40 -0.06 -10.67 13.43
N SER A 41 1.17 -10.92 12.98
CA SER A 41 2.22 -11.39 13.88
C SER A 41 2.37 -10.41 15.05
N ARG A 42 2.43 -10.97 16.27
CA ARG A 42 2.58 -10.19 17.51
C ARG A 42 4.02 -9.71 17.72
N ASN A 43 4.99 -10.34 17.06
CA ASN A 43 6.42 -10.03 17.17
C ASN A 43 6.95 -9.15 16.01
N LEU A 44 6.06 -8.66 15.14
CA LEU A 44 6.48 -7.79 14.05
C LEU A 44 6.62 -6.35 14.53
N TYR A 45 7.81 -5.77 14.37
CA TYR A 45 8.04 -4.35 14.65
C TYR A 45 7.16 -3.50 13.73
N ARG A 46 6.25 -2.71 14.33
CA ARG A 46 5.39 -1.79 13.60
C ARG A 46 6.07 -0.43 13.56
N PRO A 47 6.54 0.04 12.39
CA PRO A 47 7.14 1.36 12.30
C PRO A 47 6.10 2.43 12.65
N GLN A 48 6.49 3.40 13.47
CA GLN A 48 5.63 4.54 13.75
C GLN A 48 5.52 5.42 12.49
N PRO A 49 4.30 5.90 12.15
CA PRO A 49 4.12 6.78 11.01
C PRO A 49 4.84 8.10 11.24
N LYS A 50 5.54 8.59 10.22
CA LYS A 50 6.12 9.94 10.24
C LYS A 50 5.03 10.94 9.87
N VAL A 51 4.80 11.92 10.74
CA VAL A 51 3.81 12.99 10.53
C VAL A 51 4.55 14.31 10.45
N GLU A 52 4.41 15.00 9.32
CA GLU A 52 5.04 16.30 9.06
C GLU A 52 3.98 17.34 8.66
N ARG A 53 4.15 18.58 9.12
CA ARG A 53 3.27 19.69 8.74
C ARG A 53 3.79 20.35 7.46
N ILE A 54 3.08 20.15 6.37
CA ILE A 54 3.39 20.76 5.07
C ILE A 54 2.81 22.18 5.04
N HIS A 55 3.67 23.19 4.89
CA HIS A 55 3.27 24.60 4.81
C HIS A 55 2.89 24.98 3.38
N SER A 56 1.90 24.29 2.81
CA SER A 56 1.37 24.60 1.48
C SER A 56 -0.10 24.98 1.56
N ARG A 57 -0.52 25.94 0.74
CA ARG A 57 -1.93 26.33 0.63
C ARG A 57 -2.76 25.29 -0.11
N LYS A 58 -2.13 24.49 -0.97
CA LYS A 58 -2.78 23.46 -1.80
C LYS A 58 -1.88 22.23 -1.93
N TRP A 59 -2.48 21.08 -2.14
CA TRP A 59 -1.75 19.89 -2.58
C TRP A 59 -1.24 20.11 -4.01
N ASN A 60 -0.06 19.57 -4.31
CA ASN A 60 0.39 19.50 -5.69
C ASN A 60 -0.31 18.30 -6.34
N ASP A 61 -0.95 18.52 -7.49
CA ASP A 61 -1.64 17.45 -8.21
C ASP A 61 -0.69 16.31 -8.55
N GLU A 62 0.53 16.63 -8.94
CA GLU A 62 1.64 15.68 -9.09
C GLU A 62 2.67 15.86 -7.95
N PRO A 63 2.81 14.87 -7.05
CA PRO A 63 3.77 14.95 -5.95
C PRO A 63 5.21 14.83 -6.47
N LYS A 64 6.11 15.67 -5.94
CA LYS A 64 7.54 15.63 -6.28
C LYS A 64 8.21 14.44 -5.57
N PRO A 65 8.86 13.52 -6.30
CA PRO A 65 9.54 12.40 -5.68
C PRO A 65 10.77 12.83 -4.89
N VAL A 66 11.09 12.07 -3.84
CA VAL A 66 12.38 12.17 -3.13
C VAL A 66 13.50 11.70 -4.07
N LYS A 67 14.69 12.29 -3.96
CA LYS A 67 15.85 11.90 -4.78
C LYS A 67 16.10 10.39 -4.69
N GLY A 68 16.15 9.71 -5.84
CA GLY A 68 16.33 8.25 -5.92
C GLY A 68 15.04 7.44 -5.83
N TYR A 69 13.88 8.10 -5.75
CA TYR A 69 12.56 7.49 -5.81
C TYR A 69 11.80 8.02 -7.03
N TYR A 70 10.78 7.28 -7.45
CA TYR A 70 9.77 7.75 -8.40
C TYR A 70 8.38 7.46 -7.84
N VAL A 71 7.40 8.28 -8.23
CA VAL A 71 5.99 8.08 -7.85
C VAL A 71 5.36 7.11 -8.83
N LEU A 72 4.74 6.05 -8.31
CA LEU A 72 3.99 5.11 -9.14
C LEU A 72 2.69 5.80 -9.60
N ARG A 73 2.61 6.15 -10.88
CA ARG A 73 1.49 6.96 -11.44
C ARG A 73 0.12 6.34 -11.17
N ASP A 74 0.01 5.02 -11.29
CA ASP A 74 -1.24 4.28 -11.06
C ASP A 74 -1.71 4.30 -9.60
N SER A 75 -0.83 4.65 -8.65
CA SER A 75 -1.13 4.70 -7.21
C SER A 75 -1.59 6.06 -6.72
N LEU A 76 -1.52 7.10 -7.56
CA LEU A 76 -1.83 8.46 -7.16
C LEU A 76 -3.34 8.65 -7.05
N VAL A 77 -3.82 8.89 -5.83
CA VAL A 77 -5.23 9.16 -5.53
C VAL A 77 -5.32 10.53 -4.86
N ASN A 78 -5.98 11.46 -5.55
CA ASN A 78 -6.34 12.77 -5.02
C ASN A 78 -7.85 12.77 -4.79
N GLY A 79 -8.29 13.08 -3.57
CA GLY A 79 -9.70 13.05 -3.22
C GLY A 79 -10.06 14.07 -2.14
N ILE A 80 -11.35 14.20 -1.89
CA ILE A 80 -11.89 14.96 -0.78
C ILE A 80 -12.50 13.94 0.18
N ASN A 81 -12.19 14.06 1.46
CA ASN A 81 -12.78 13.19 2.45
C ASN A 81 -14.25 13.62 2.68
N ASP A 82 -15.20 12.73 2.41
CA ASP A 82 -16.64 13.05 2.51
C ASP A 82 -17.08 13.44 3.93
N ILE A 83 -16.38 12.94 4.95
CA ILE A 83 -16.72 13.19 6.37
C ILE A 83 -16.08 14.48 6.86
N THR A 84 -14.79 14.69 6.57
CA THR A 84 -14.04 15.83 7.11
C THR A 84 -14.01 17.05 6.18
N GLY A 85 -14.36 16.88 4.91
CA GLY A 85 -14.31 17.91 3.87
C GLY A 85 -12.91 18.33 3.45
N PHE A 86 -11.85 17.73 4.04
CA PHE A 86 -10.47 18.08 3.72
C PHE A 86 -9.93 17.27 2.54
N PRO A 87 -9.14 17.89 1.65
CA PRO A 87 -8.49 17.18 0.57
C PRO A 87 -7.39 16.26 1.13
N TYR A 88 -7.31 15.05 0.59
CA TYR A 88 -6.27 14.08 0.89
C TYR A 88 -5.59 13.59 -0.39
N GLN A 89 -4.33 13.18 -0.24
CA GLN A 89 -3.53 12.64 -1.32
C GLN A 89 -2.84 11.36 -0.83
N TYR A 90 -2.93 10.30 -1.63
CA TYR A 90 -2.25 9.02 -1.41
C TYR A 90 -1.41 8.68 -2.62
N TYR A 91 -0.18 8.21 -2.39
CA TYR A 91 0.71 7.72 -3.46
C TYR A 91 1.74 6.76 -2.89
N ILE A 92 2.29 5.92 -3.77
CA ILE A 92 3.39 5.02 -3.49
C ILE A 92 4.65 5.56 -4.17
N MET A 93 5.74 5.68 -3.40
CA MET A 93 7.07 5.96 -3.92
C MET A 93 7.88 4.67 -3.98
N VAL A 94 8.49 4.40 -5.12
CA VAL A 94 9.34 3.24 -5.36
C VAL A 94 10.77 3.69 -5.56
N GLN A 95 11.71 2.98 -4.95
CA GLN A 95 13.13 3.29 -5.06
C GLN A 95 13.68 2.84 -6.42
N ASN A 96 14.43 3.70 -7.11
CA ASN A 96 15.06 3.38 -8.40
C ASN A 96 16.18 2.34 -8.27
N GLU A 97 16.85 2.30 -7.11
CA GLU A 97 18.02 1.46 -6.87
C GLU A 97 17.76 0.53 -5.68
N LYS A 98 18.35 -0.67 -5.69
CA LYS A 98 18.30 -1.58 -4.53
C LYS A 98 18.95 -0.89 -3.33
N PRO A 99 18.35 -0.94 -2.13
CA PRO A 99 18.99 -0.38 -0.94
C PRO A 99 20.34 -1.07 -0.74
N LYS A 100 21.40 -0.28 -0.57
CA LYS A 100 22.72 -0.80 -0.18
C LYS A 100 22.56 -1.41 1.21
N ILE A 101 22.46 -2.74 1.29
CA ILE A 101 22.45 -3.46 2.57
C ILE A 101 23.78 -3.13 3.23
N LYS A 102 23.75 -2.39 4.35
CA LYS A 102 24.92 -2.27 5.21
C LYS A 102 25.18 -3.67 5.77
N LYS A 103 26.26 -4.31 5.31
CA LYS A 103 26.79 -5.46 6.02
C LYS A 103 27.38 -4.90 7.32
N GLU A 104 26.77 -5.27 8.44
CA GLU A 104 27.40 -5.18 9.76
C GLU A 104 28.62 -6.10 9.81
#